data_AF-A0A1J5QV24-F1
#
_entry.id   AF-A0A1J5QV24-F1
#
_cell.length_a   1.000
_cell.length_b   1.000
_cell.length_c   1.000
_cell.angle_alpha   90.00
_cell.angle_beta   90.00
_cell.angle_gamma   90.00
#
_symmetry.space_group_name_H-M   'P 1'
#
loop_
_entity.id
_entity.type
_entity.pdbx_description
1 polymer ?
#
loop_
_entity_poly.entity_id
_entity_poly.type
_entity_poly.pdbx_seq_one_letter_code
_entity_poly.pdbx_strand_id
1 'polypeptide(L)'
;MIRRKWIDPHAFADLRKQSGLSRLEAAQALDVTPRTIQNWETGGARVPWMAFRMLRILRGFALPGLQWEGWTLRGSVLFSPNGRSFDAVWLQNVDLVFSQAKLFRQMYAASGRAKTAATVVPFPDLGSHLAAQPKRAGGRS
;
A
#
# COMPACT_ATOMS: atom_id res chain seq x y z
N MET A 1 -20.66 -28.75 3.91
CA MET A 1 -21.98 -28.16 4.25
C MET A 1 -21.89 -26.64 4.08
N ILE A 2 -22.57 -26.05 3.08
CA ILE A 2 -22.49 -24.60 2.80
C ILE A 2 -23.31 -23.85 3.86
N ARG A 3 -22.66 -23.14 4.79
CA ARG A 3 -23.36 -22.26 5.75
C ARG A 3 -23.86 -21.02 5.02
N ARG A 4 -25.18 -20.89 4.89
CA ARG A 4 -25.83 -19.76 4.23
C ARG A 4 -25.77 -18.51 5.13
N LYS A 5 -24.86 -17.57 4.85
CA LYS A 5 -24.68 -16.32 5.61
C LYS A 5 -25.98 -15.50 5.66
N TRP A 6 -26.55 -15.31 6.85
CA TRP A 6 -27.71 -14.44 7.06
C TRP A 6 -27.29 -12.98 6.93
N ILE A 7 -28.12 -12.18 6.26
CA ILE A 7 -27.91 -10.75 6.10
C ILE A 7 -29.12 -10.07 6.74
N ASP A 8 -28.85 -9.11 7.61
CA ASP A 8 -29.88 -8.30 8.21
C ASP A 8 -30.55 -7.38 7.15
N PRO A 9 -31.89 -7.34 7.07
CA PRO A 9 -32.61 -6.46 6.14
C PRO A 9 -32.20 -4.99 6.22
N HIS A 10 -31.99 -4.48 7.44
CA HIS A 10 -31.55 -3.09 7.62
C HIS A 10 -30.13 -2.88 7.09
N ALA A 11 -29.22 -3.82 7.29
CA ALA A 11 -27.88 -3.76 6.70
C ALA A 11 -27.89 -3.69 5.16
N PHE A 12 -28.83 -4.38 4.48
CA PHE A 12 -28.98 -4.25 3.02
C PHE A 12 -29.55 -2.87 2.62
N ALA A 13 -30.54 -2.37 3.36
CA ALA A 13 -31.10 -1.04 3.14
C ALA A 13 -30.07 0.08 3.34
N ASP A 14 -29.26 -0.02 4.38
CA ASP A 14 -28.20 0.94 4.68
C ASP A 14 -27.10 0.92 3.62
N LEU A 15 -26.70 -0.27 3.16
CA LEU A 15 -25.75 -0.40 2.06
C LEU A 15 -26.26 0.30 0.79
N ARG A 16 -27.54 0.11 0.44
CA ARG A 16 -28.14 0.80 -0.72
C ARG A 16 -28.13 2.31 -0.53
N LYS A 17 -28.55 2.81 0.64
CA LYS A 17 -28.54 4.25 0.95
C LYS A 17 -27.15 4.84 0.90
N GLN A 18 -26.15 4.17 1.50
CA GLN A 18 -24.74 4.58 1.47
C GLN A 18 -24.21 4.64 0.04
N SER A 19 -24.70 3.77 -0.85
CA SER A 19 -24.35 3.78 -2.26
C SER A 19 -25.02 4.87 -3.10
N GLY A 20 -25.94 5.64 -2.49
CA GLY A 20 -26.68 6.73 -3.15
C GLY A 20 -27.76 6.26 -4.12
N LEU A 21 -28.10 4.97 -4.13
CA LEU A 21 -29.06 4.41 -5.08
C LEU A 21 -30.48 4.48 -4.54
N SER A 22 -31.42 4.88 -5.40
CA SER A 22 -32.84 4.61 -5.20
C SER A 22 -33.12 3.10 -5.28
N ARG A 23 -34.33 2.67 -4.86
CA ARG A 23 -34.74 1.26 -4.99
C ARG A 23 -34.82 0.82 -6.45
N LEU A 24 -35.17 1.72 -7.36
CA LEU A 24 -35.27 1.45 -8.79
C LEU A 24 -33.88 1.22 -9.40
N GLU A 25 -32.92 2.10 -9.12
CA GLU A 25 -31.55 1.96 -9.64
C GLU A 25 -30.86 0.72 -9.06
N ALA A 26 -31.08 0.42 -7.78
CA ALA A 26 -30.56 -0.81 -7.18
C ALA A 26 -31.19 -2.08 -7.80
N ALA A 27 -32.47 -2.03 -8.18
CA ALA A 27 -33.15 -3.12 -8.85
C ALA A 27 -32.58 -3.33 -10.27
N GLN A 28 -32.35 -2.26 -11.02
CA GLN A 28 -31.70 -2.30 -12.33
C GLN A 28 -30.26 -2.85 -12.24
N ALA A 29 -29.47 -2.38 -11.26
CA ALA A 29 -28.10 -2.82 -11.07
C ALA A 29 -27.98 -4.31 -10.69
N LEU A 30 -29.01 -4.88 -10.07
CA LEU A 30 -29.03 -6.27 -9.62
C LEU A 30 -29.89 -7.18 -10.51
N ASP A 31 -30.44 -6.66 -11.61
CA ASP A 31 -31.36 -7.34 -12.52
C ASP A 31 -32.55 -7.99 -11.81
N VAL A 32 -33.23 -7.22 -10.96
CA VAL A 32 -34.43 -7.65 -10.22
C VAL A 32 -35.52 -6.58 -10.28
N THR A 33 -36.71 -6.90 -9.76
CA THR A 33 -37.80 -5.92 -9.66
C THR A 33 -37.63 -5.00 -8.43
N PRO A 34 -38.13 -3.75 -8.47
CA PRO A 34 -38.14 -2.87 -7.28
C PRO A 34 -38.89 -3.46 -6.09
N ARG A 35 -39.91 -4.29 -6.35
CA ARG A 35 -40.65 -5.03 -5.32
C ARG A 35 -39.75 -6.05 -4.60
N THR A 36 -38.86 -6.72 -5.34
CA THR A 36 -37.87 -7.63 -4.75
C THR A 36 -36.94 -6.90 -3.79
N ILE A 37 -36.44 -5.71 -4.17
CA ILE A 37 -35.62 -4.86 -3.30
C ILE A 37 -36.40 -4.47 -2.04
N GLN A 38 -37.65 -4.03 -2.19
CA GLN A 38 -38.49 -3.69 -1.04
C GLN A 38 -38.69 -4.87 -0.10
N ASN A 39 -38.99 -6.06 -0.61
CA ASN A 39 -39.16 -7.28 0.19
C ASN A 39 -37.89 -7.67 0.95
N TRP A 40 -36.71 -7.43 0.37
CA TRP A 40 -35.42 -7.66 1.04
C TRP A 40 -35.16 -6.67 2.17
N GLU A 41 -35.51 -5.39 1.98
CA GLU A 41 -35.32 -4.36 3.00
C GLU A 41 -36.32 -4.45 4.16
N THR A 42 -37.53 -4.93 3.91
CA THR A 42 -38.55 -5.12 4.96
C THR A 42 -38.47 -6.48 5.65
N GLY A 43 -37.59 -7.36 5.20
CA GLY A 43 -37.48 -8.73 5.70
C GLY A 43 -38.57 -9.67 5.21
N GLY A 44 -39.43 -9.25 4.28
CA GLY A 44 -40.43 -10.10 3.64
C GLY A 44 -39.85 -11.23 2.78
N ALA A 45 -38.60 -11.08 2.33
CA ALA A 45 -37.82 -12.15 1.72
C ALA A 45 -36.36 -12.09 2.14
N ARG A 46 -35.71 -13.25 2.20
CA ARG A 46 -34.28 -13.35 2.53
C ARG A 46 -33.43 -12.70 1.43
N VAL A 47 -32.46 -11.88 1.84
CA VAL A 47 -31.46 -11.28 0.94
C VAL A 47 -30.48 -12.34 0.42
N PRO A 48 -30.33 -12.54 -0.90
CA PRO A 48 -29.28 -13.37 -1.45
C PRO A 48 -27.89 -12.78 -1.17
N TRP A 49 -26.94 -13.62 -0.75
CA TRP A 49 -25.56 -13.17 -0.51
C TRP A 49 -24.91 -12.54 -1.73
N MET A 50 -25.23 -13.04 -2.93
CA MET A 50 -24.74 -12.46 -4.19
C MET A 50 -25.27 -11.05 -4.42
N ALA A 51 -26.56 -10.79 -4.17
CA ALA A 51 -27.13 -9.45 -4.33
C ALA A 51 -26.45 -8.43 -3.39
N PHE A 52 -26.27 -8.80 -2.11
CA PHE A 52 -25.55 -7.96 -1.14
C PHE A 52 -24.09 -7.73 -1.55
N ARG A 53 -23.40 -8.78 -2.03
CA ARG A 53 -22.00 -8.68 -2.47
C ARG A 53 -21.85 -7.86 -3.75
N MET A 54 -22.73 -8.03 -4.73
CA MET A 54 -22.71 -7.27 -5.97
C MET A 54 -22.94 -5.79 -5.71
N LEU A 55 -23.89 -5.43 -4.85
CA LEU A 55 -24.13 -4.03 -4.50
C LEU A 55 -22.89 -3.39 -3.83
N ARG A 56 -22.13 -4.16 -3.02
CA ARG A 56 -20.85 -3.71 -2.47
C ARG A 56 -19.78 -3.51 -3.54
N ILE A 57 -19.67 -4.42 -4.51
CA ILE A 57 -18.64 -4.35 -5.56
C ILE A 57 -18.93 -3.23 -6.56
N LEU A 58 -20.16 -3.19 -7.09
CA LEU A 58 -20.59 -2.21 -8.11
C LEU A 58 -20.45 -0.76 -7.64
N ARG A 59 -20.44 -0.55 -6.32
CA ARG A 59 -20.41 0.78 -5.72
C ARG A 59 -19.13 1.04 -4.93
N GLY A 60 -18.10 0.21 -5.12
CA GLY A 60 -16.76 0.38 -4.54
C GLY A 60 -16.62 -0.05 -3.08
N PHE A 61 -17.70 -0.27 -2.34
CA PHE A 61 -17.67 -0.62 -0.91
C PHE A 61 -17.03 -1.97 -0.57
N ALA A 62 -16.73 -2.84 -1.52
CA ALA A 62 -15.90 -4.01 -1.27
C ALA A 62 -14.99 -4.33 -2.45
N LEU A 63 -13.73 -4.54 -2.13
CA LEU A 63 -12.74 -5.02 -3.06
C LEU A 63 -12.84 -6.56 -3.16
N PRO A 64 -12.74 -7.14 -4.37
CA PRO A 64 -12.85 -8.58 -4.57
C PRO A 64 -11.58 -9.32 -4.10
N GLY A 65 -11.77 -10.47 -3.44
CA GLY A 65 -10.68 -11.38 -3.02
C GLY A 65 -10.56 -11.52 -1.50
N LEU A 66 -9.97 -12.64 -1.03
CA LEU A 66 -9.80 -12.92 0.41
C LEU A 66 -8.88 -11.90 1.09
N GLN A 67 -7.86 -11.41 0.36
CA GLN A 67 -6.90 -10.43 0.87
C GLN A 67 -7.53 -9.07 1.20
N TRP A 68 -8.70 -8.80 0.64
CA TRP A 68 -9.44 -7.56 0.84
C TRP A 68 -10.64 -7.75 1.77
N GLU A 69 -10.71 -8.87 2.49
CA GLU A 69 -11.79 -9.10 3.46
C GLU A 69 -11.79 -8.01 4.54
N GLY A 70 -12.95 -7.38 4.74
CA GLY A 70 -13.13 -6.26 5.66
C GLY A 70 -12.67 -4.90 5.13
N TRP A 71 -11.92 -4.86 4.02
CA TRP A 71 -11.55 -3.61 3.36
C TRP A 71 -12.75 -3.02 2.62
N THR A 72 -12.87 -1.70 2.66
CA THR A 72 -14.01 -0.97 2.08
C THR A 72 -13.50 0.31 1.41
N LEU A 73 -13.83 0.55 0.14
CA LEU A 73 -13.61 1.86 -0.47
C LEU A 73 -14.86 2.72 -0.22
N ARG A 74 -14.70 3.94 0.29
CA ARG A 74 -15.79 4.94 0.36
C ARG A 74 -15.32 6.19 -0.37
N GLY A 75 -15.88 6.44 -1.55
CA GLY A 75 -15.41 7.52 -2.43
C GLY A 75 -13.96 7.29 -2.84
N SER A 76 -13.07 8.22 -2.48
CA SER A 76 -11.63 8.18 -2.76
C SER A 76 -10.77 7.61 -1.63
N VAL A 77 -11.39 7.16 -0.54
CA VAL A 77 -10.68 6.72 0.67
C VAL A 77 -10.85 5.22 0.88
N LEU A 78 -9.73 4.52 1.08
CA LEU A 78 -9.65 3.11 1.39
C LEU A 78 -9.66 2.90 2.90
N PHE A 79 -10.63 2.14 3.41
CA PHE A 79 -10.75 1.80 4.82
C PHE A 79 -10.25 0.38 5.05
N SER A 80 -9.38 0.24 6.04
CA SER A 80 -8.88 -1.04 6.53
C SER A 80 -9.81 -1.63 7.60
N PRO A 81 -9.85 -2.98 7.73
CA PRO A 81 -10.62 -3.65 8.78
C PRO A 81 -10.31 -3.17 10.20
N ASN A 82 -9.10 -2.67 10.44
CA ASN A 82 -8.66 -2.13 11.74
C ASN A 82 -9.10 -0.67 11.99
N GLY A 83 -9.93 -0.09 11.11
CA GLY A 83 -10.45 1.27 11.27
C GLY A 83 -9.56 2.39 10.73
N ARG A 84 -8.40 2.07 10.13
CA ARG A 84 -7.55 3.09 9.48
C ARG A 84 -8.09 3.46 8.10
N SER A 85 -7.94 4.73 7.74
CA SER A 85 -8.25 5.27 6.41
C SER A 85 -6.97 5.60 5.65
N PHE A 86 -6.98 5.33 4.34
CA PHE A 86 -5.89 5.60 3.42
C PHE A 86 -6.45 6.36 2.22
N ASP A 87 -6.05 7.62 2.07
CA ASP A 87 -6.34 8.39 0.86
C ASP A 87 -5.22 8.21 -0.19
N ALA A 88 -5.42 8.80 -1.37
CA ALA A 88 -4.47 8.69 -2.48
C ALA A 88 -3.09 9.26 -2.12
N VAL A 89 -3.05 10.38 -1.39
CA VAL A 89 -1.80 11.05 -1.00
C VAL A 89 -1.01 10.20 -0.01
N TRP A 90 -1.70 9.63 0.98
CA TRP A 90 -1.09 8.74 1.95
C TRP A 90 -0.50 7.50 1.27
N LEU A 91 -1.22 6.89 0.32
CA LEU A 91 -0.71 5.74 -0.44
C LEU A 91 0.51 6.10 -1.30
N GLN A 92 0.53 7.27 -1.93
CA GLN A 92 1.70 7.77 -2.67
C GLN A 92 2.91 7.99 -1.74
N ASN A 93 2.69 8.53 -0.54
CA ASN A 93 3.76 8.71 0.44
C ASN A 93 4.35 7.37 0.89
N VAL A 94 3.52 6.33 1.04
CA VAL A 94 4.00 4.98 1.37
C VAL A 94 4.87 4.40 0.26
N ASP A 95 4.45 4.54 -1.01
CA ASP A 95 5.25 4.11 -2.16
C ASP A 95 6.60 4.85 -2.23
N LEU A 96 6.57 6.17 -1.98
CA LEU A 96 7.78 6.99 -1.93
C LEU A 96 8.75 6.50 -0.83
N VAL A 97 8.25 6.23 0.38
CA VAL A 97 9.09 5.74 1.49
C VAL A 97 9.70 4.38 1.17
N PHE A 98 8.92 3.44 0.61
CA PHE A 98 9.46 2.13 0.22
C PHE A 98 10.47 2.24 -0.92
N SER A 99 10.25 3.14 -1.87
CA SER A 99 11.19 3.44 -2.95
C SER A 99 12.50 4.01 -2.42
N GLN A 100 12.45 4.98 -1.51
CA GLN A 100 13.63 5.52 -0.84
C GLN A 100 14.38 4.43 -0.05
N ALA A 101 13.67 3.59 0.72
CA ALA A 101 14.28 2.49 1.47
C ALA A 101 14.93 1.43 0.56
N LYS A 102 14.38 1.19 -0.64
CA LYS A 102 15.00 0.31 -1.64
C LYS A 102 16.27 0.94 -2.21
N LEU A 103 16.23 2.22 -2.56
CA LEU A 103 17.39 2.95 -3.07
C LEU A 103 18.52 3.00 -2.04
N PHE A 104 18.20 3.32 -0.79
CA PHE A 104 19.18 3.35 0.31
C PHE A 104 19.89 2.00 0.48
N ARG A 105 19.14 0.89 0.45
CA ARG A 105 19.73 -0.46 0.52
C ARG A 105 20.67 -0.75 -0.64
N GLN A 106 20.33 -0.30 -1.85
CA GLN A 106 21.20 -0.45 -3.03
C GLN A 106 22.48 0.38 -2.89
N MET A 107 22.37 1.65 -2.48
CA MET A 107 23.52 2.52 -2.24
C MET A 107 24.43 1.96 -1.15
N TYR A 108 23.86 1.46 -0.04
CA TYR A 108 24.62 0.86 1.05
C TYR A 108 25.33 -0.43 0.63
N ALA A 109 24.68 -1.29 -0.16
CA ALA A 109 25.32 -2.49 -0.70
C ALA A 109 26.46 -2.17 -1.69
N ALA A 110 26.26 -1.18 -2.55
CA ALA A 110 27.30 -0.71 -3.48
C ALA A 110 28.49 -0.08 -2.75
N SER A 111 28.23 0.72 -1.71
CA SER A 111 29.28 1.34 -0.90
C SER A 111 29.95 0.36 0.07
N GLY A 112 29.26 -0.68 0.54
CA GLY A 112 29.88 -1.81 1.23
C GLY A 112 30.89 -2.56 0.36
N ARG A 113 30.55 -2.82 -0.91
CA ARG A 113 31.50 -3.37 -1.90
C ARG A 113 32.67 -2.43 -2.17
N ALA A 114 32.42 -1.11 -2.28
CA ALA A 114 33.47 -0.11 -2.45
C ALA A 114 34.39 0.00 -1.21
N LYS A 115 33.87 -0.18 0.00
CA LYS A 115 34.64 -0.23 1.25
C LYS A 115 35.50 -1.50 1.37
N THR A 116 35.04 -2.64 0.85
CA THR A 116 35.87 -3.87 0.76
C THR A 116 36.97 -3.74 -0.29
N ALA A 117 36.75 -2.96 -1.36
CA ALA A 117 37.74 -2.68 -2.39
C ALA A 117 38.67 -1.50 -2.09
N ALA A 118 38.34 -0.67 -1.10
CA ALA A 118 39.23 0.36 -0.58
C ALA A 118 40.33 -0.29 0.26
N THR A 119 41.33 -0.83 -0.43
CA THR A 119 42.62 -1.24 0.11
C THR A 119 43.11 -0.20 1.11
N VAL A 120 43.33 -0.62 2.35
CA VAL A 120 44.03 0.17 3.36
C VAL A 120 45.39 0.52 2.77
N VAL A 121 45.57 1.75 2.31
CA VAL A 121 46.89 2.25 1.95
C VAL A 121 47.67 2.34 3.27
N PRO A 122 48.81 1.66 3.41
CA PRO A 122 49.61 1.77 4.63
C PRO A 122 50.03 3.22 4.82
N PHE A 123 49.99 3.68 6.07
CA PHE A 123 50.47 5.03 6.43
C PHE A 123 51.93 5.19 5.94
N PRO A 124 52.30 6.29 5.27
CA PRO A 124 53.66 6.44 4.77
C PRO A 124 54.62 6.58 5.95
N ASP A 125 55.60 5.67 6.06
CA ASP A 125 56.67 5.83 7.04
C ASP A 125 57.44 7.13 6.75
N LEU A 126 57.41 8.05 7.72
CA LEU A 126 58.05 9.39 7.67
C LEU A 126 59.60 9.33 7.65
N GLY A 127 60.22 8.19 7.32
CA GLY A 127 61.63 7.91 7.56
C GLY A 127 62.61 8.05 6.39
N SER A 128 62.17 8.32 5.15
CA SER A 128 63.03 8.17 3.97
C SER A 128 63.51 9.45 3.29
N HIS A 129 63.34 10.63 3.91
CA HIS A 129 63.75 11.92 3.31
C HIS A 129 65.09 12.52 3.80
N LEU A 130 65.86 11.86 4.67
CA LEU A 130 67.06 12.46 5.27
C LEU A 130 68.41 12.13 4.61
N ALA A 131 68.46 11.44 3.47
CA ALA A 131 69.72 11.00 2.87
C ALA A 131 70.02 11.66 1.51
N ALA A 132 70.17 12.99 1.47
CA ALA A 132 70.96 13.67 0.42
C ALA A 132 71.18 15.16 0.76
N GLN A 133 72.12 15.46 1.65
CA GLN A 133 72.72 16.81 1.69
C GLN A 133 73.92 16.84 0.73
N PRO A 134 73.98 17.76 -0.25
CA PRO A 134 75.18 17.91 -1.06
C PRO A 134 76.31 18.56 -0.24
N LYS A 135 77.48 17.92 -0.25
CA LYS A 135 78.71 18.40 0.41
C LYS A 135 79.09 19.79 -0.10
N ARG A 136 79.29 20.74 0.83
CA ARG A 136 79.91 22.04 0.53
C ARG A 136 81.37 21.82 0.12
N ALA A 137 81.69 22.11 -1.15
CA ALA A 137 83.08 22.22 -1.60
C ALA A 137 83.67 23.54 -1.07
N GLY A 138 84.68 23.42 -0.21
CA GLY A 138 85.47 24.55 0.25
C GLY A 138 86.60 24.89 -0.73
N GLY A 139 86.67 26.18 -1.09
CA GLY A 139 87.86 27.04 -0.91
C GLY A 139 89.10 26.90 -1.82
N ARG A 140 89.57 28.11 -2.23
CA ARG A 140 90.93 28.54 -2.70
C ARG A 140 91.26 28.24 -4.17
N SER A 141 91.85 29.14 -4.95
CA SER A 141 92.71 30.31 -4.68
C SER A 141 92.44 31.46 -5.65
#